data_AF-A0A8J2QEJ7-F1
#
_entry.id   AF-A0A8J2QEJ7-F1
#
_cell.length_a   1.000
_cell.length_b   1.000
_cell.length_c   1.000
_cell.angle_alpha   90.00
_cell.angle_beta   90.00
_cell.angle_gamma   90.00
#
_symmetry.space_group_name_H-M   'P 1'
#
loop_
_entity.id
_entity.type
_entity.pdbx_description
1 polymer ?
#
loop_
_entity_poly.entity_id
_entity_poly.type
_entity_poly.pdbx_seq_one_letter_code
_entity_poly.pdbx_strand_id
1 'polypeptide(L)'
;MENDTPSIVINVPKPRAFQNSFWMPPEKKVTMPRISKRTLRKPSETTLKRYTLPQTEILPVEKLKRAKILLPYKMYSKAQNRDRFLKMVAIPIHEKYKIISTDIKKRLYIRDSSEDVATVPDIEDAINRCVFERSFRFDNFIYKSFKNSINRTLQIKLETGLRKDCNLNVETNFRNEKRIFNLTLERLTDQAKYFDTFISEDYKNSRGLLATWDKLKDQVESKSLELENLAAEKFTIMARIIGLEYRFSLQQKYGRFLYYLSPPSWRLRHRDFAKSVEIEARGFDYGDSCEEDNFTVIFEKMQKLCASTPIKPALYFSQPKDLIDVFEAMEKQQLHHFAHVNQLTPYTKILRDEIKVLGEMIDKDTASIKNYIKKFENILMQSEERCDYLKAKFFKILFGLFFDSVAAIDVLKLQLNLEFCFEKVFYEKPSNMDIVAVASAIEGLYMDYSKRLDTVKSTSVRRAITRCVNAEKVKLRRAVHAANELRLFHRLERELLQAHGLDTQNVYKPVDTRLSKTTNKFKFDRNCKNDKKDKNEILTEAEKEYLHLFTDWTPNEDPAKYLQSLTLNDYVVNPDDKL
;
A
#
# COMPACT_ATOMS: atom_id res chain seq x y z
N MET A 1 -18.23 15.07 -15.05
CA MET A 1 -19.39 15.87 -14.65
C MET A 1 -18.89 16.85 -13.61
N GLU A 2 -19.07 18.13 -13.89
CA GLU A 2 -18.35 19.27 -13.31
C GLU A 2 -18.55 19.47 -11.80
N ASN A 3 -17.49 20.01 -11.17
CA ASN A 3 -17.55 20.52 -9.81
C ASN A 3 -18.12 21.95 -9.83
N ASP A 4 -19.43 22.07 -9.70
CA ASP A 4 -20.10 23.35 -9.44
C ASP A 4 -20.29 23.53 -7.93
N THR A 5 -19.56 24.49 -7.37
CA THR A 5 -19.79 25.03 -6.03
C THR A 5 -20.87 26.11 -6.10
N PRO A 6 -22.04 25.95 -5.45
CA PRO A 6 -23.02 27.02 -5.39
C PRO A 6 -22.59 28.08 -4.38
N SER A 7 -22.16 29.23 -4.89
CA SER A 7 -21.99 30.45 -4.11
C SER A 7 -23.38 30.99 -3.71
N ILE A 8 -23.62 31.12 -2.41
CA ILE A 8 -24.86 31.67 -1.86
C ILE A 8 -24.77 33.20 -1.97
N VAL A 9 -25.47 33.77 -2.95
CA VAL A 9 -25.70 35.21 -3.08
C VAL A 9 -26.87 35.58 -2.16
N ILE A 10 -26.58 36.24 -1.04
CA ILE A 10 -27.61 36.83 -0.18
C ILE A 10 -28.09 38.14 -0.85
N ASN A 11 -29.22 38.07 -1.55
CA ASN A 11 -29.91 39.26 -2.03
C ASN A 11 -30.59 39.97 -0.85
N VAL A 12 -30.03 41.09 -0.42
CA VAL A 12 -30.67 42.01 0.53
C VAL A 12 -31.74 42.81 -0.22
N PRO A 13 -33.05 42.66 0.07
CA PRO A 13 -34.06 43.50 -0.55
C PRO A 13 -33.96 44.93 -0.01
N LYS A 14 -33.81 45.91 -0.92
CA LYS A 14 -33.92 47.34 -0.59
C LYS A 14 -35.28 47.63 0.07
N PRO A 15 -35.34 48.45 1.14
CA PRO A 15 -36.61 48.82 1.76
C PRO A 15 -37.45 49.64 0.78
N ARG A 16 -38.64 49.13 0.46
CA ARG A 16 -39.68 49.90 -0.23
C ARG A 16 -40.20 50.98 0.73
N ALA A 17 -40.29 52.21 0.24
CA ALA A 17 -41.01 53.27 0.91
C ALA A 17 -42.47 52.84 1.08
N PHE A 18 -42.93 52.73 2.32
CA PHE A 18 -44.33 52.48 2.61
C PHE A 18 -45.13 53.78 2.43
N GLN A 19 -46.06 53.74 1.47
CA GLN A 19 -47.16 54.67 1.36
C GLN A 19 -48.08 54.49 2.57
N ASN A 20 -48.30 55.59 3.29
CA ASN A 20 -49.35 55.68 4.31
C ASN A 20 -50.73 55.72 3.64
N SER A 21 -51.42 54.59 3.65
CA SER A 21 -52.87 54.56 3.58
C SER A 21 -53.38 53.31 4.27
N PHE A 22 -53.73 53.42 5.56
CA PHE A 22 -54.61 52.44 6.19
C PHE A 22 -55.66 53.17 7.02
N TRP A 23 -56.89 53.08 6.54
CA TRP A 23 -58.12 53.51 7.19
C TRP A 23 -58.46 52.57 8.33
N MET A 24 -58.88 53.11 9.47
CA MET A 24 -59.60 52.40 10.53
C MET A 24 -60.76 53.27 11.06
N PRO A 25 -61.84 52.67 11.59
CA PRO A 25 -63.17 53.28 11.76
C PRO A 25 -63.29 54.16 13.02
N PRO A 26 -64.36 54.95 13.15
CA PRO A 26 -64.50 55.90 14.25
C PRO A 26 -65.01 55.22 15.52
N GLU A 27 -64.19 55.15 16.56
CA GLU A 27 -64.64 54.78 17.90
C GLU A 27 -64.97 56.01 18.77
N LYS A 28 -65.98 55.78 19.61
CA LYS A 28 -66.84 56.75 20.27
C LYS A 28 -66.10 57.61 21.31
N LYS A 29 -66.28 58.93 21.20
CA LYS A 29 -65.83 59.91 22.20
C LYS A 29 -66.64 59.77 23.49
N VAL A 30 -65.96 59.37 24.58
CA VAL A 30 -66.45 59.57 25.95
C VAL A 30 -65.94 60.93 26.43
N THR A 31 -66.87 61.87 26.59
CA THR A 31 -66.63 63.21 27.15
C THR A 31 -66.52 63.16 28.67
N MET A 32 -65.37 63.58 29.22
CA MET A 32 -65.20 63.91 30.63
C MET A 32 -65.36 65.43 30.87
N PRO A 33 -65.87 65.87 32.03
CA PRO A 33 -66.36 67.23 32.24
C PRO A 33 -65.21 68.24 32.40
N ARG A 34 -65.28 69.34 31.63
CA ARG A 34 -64.42 70.51 31.78
C ARG A 34 -64.76 71.26 33.07
N ILE A 35 -63.83 71.31 34.02
CA ILE A 35 -63.85 72.26 35.13
C ILE A 35 -63.49 73.64 34.56
N SER A 36 -64.43 74.58 34.65
CA SER A 36 -64.26 75.96 34.19
C SER A 36 -63.23 76.71 35.05
N LYS A 37 -62.05 76.99 34.49
CA LYS A 37 -61.14 77.98 35.06
C LYS A 37 -61.74 79.38 34.86
N ARG A 38 -62.12 80.05 35.96
CA ARG A 38 -62.45 81.48 35.99
C ARG A 38 -61.26 82.26 35.45
N THR A 39 -61.37 82.78 34.23
CA THR A 39 -60.44 83.76 33.69
C THR A 39 -60.68 85.10 34.38
N LEU A 40 -59.69 85.54 35.17
CA LEU A 40 -59.63 86.88 35.73
C LEU A 40 -59.47 87.86 34.54
N ARG A 41 -60.54 88.59 34.20
CA ARG A 41 -60.49 89.64 33.17
C ARG A 41 -59.47 90.71 33.57
N LYS A 42 -58.50 90.97 32.70
CA LYS A 42 -57.66 92.19 32.76
C LYS A 42 -58.58 93.43 32.73
N PRO A 43 -58.37 94.46 33.56
CA PRO A 43 -59.15 95.68 33.47
C PRO A 43 -58.84 96.39 32.14
N SER A 44 -59.87 96.59 31.32
CA SER A 44 -59.79 97.29 30.04
C SER A 44 -59.54 98.80 30.24
N GLU A 45 -58.87 99.44 29.29
CA GLU A 45 -58.59 100.89 29.25
C GLU A 45 -59.83 101.79 29.42
N THR A 46 -61.03 101.21 29.28
CA THR A 46 -62.32 101.88 29.51
C THR A 46 -62.53 102.34 30.96
N THR A 47 -61.89 101.74 31.97
CA THR A 47 -62.01 102.20 33.37
C THR A 47 -61.16 103.46 33.68
N LEU A 48 -60.16 103.78 32.84
CA LEU A 48 -59.33 104.98 33.01
C LEU A 48 -60.01 106.27 32.49
N LYS A 49 -60.94 106.17 31.54
CA LYS A 49 -61.68 107.33 31.00
C LYS A 49 -62.70 107.94 31.98
N ARG A 50 -63.10 107.21 33.04
CA ARG A 50 -64.06 107.70 34.04
C ARG A 50 -63.51 108.80 34.95
N TYR A 51 -62.20 108.96 35.03
CA TYR A 51 -61.54 109.83 36.00
C TYR A 51 -60.69 110.94 35.36
N THR A 52 -60.83 111.17 34.05
CA THR A 52 -60.20 112.29 33.33
C THR A 52 -61.19 113.46 33.23
N LEU A 53 -60.87 114.58 33.89
CA LEU A 53 -61.58 115.85 33.68
C LEU A 53 -61.31 116.37 32.25
N PRO A 54 -62.33 116.81 31.48
CA PRO A 54 -62.10 117.38 30.16
C PRO A 54 -61.30 118.70 30.28
N GLN A 55 -60.10 118.71 29.73
CA GLN A 55 -59.31 119.93 29.53
C GLN A 55 -59.94 120.70 28.35
N THR A 56 -60.74 121.72 28.65
CA THR A 56 -60.99 122.79 27.69
C THR A 56 -59.88 123.81 27.89
N GLU A 57 -59.00 123.95 26.91
CA GLU A 57 -57.97 125.01 26.86
C GLU A 57 -58.64 126.37 27.11
N ILE A 58 -58.19 127.08 28.13
CA ILE A 58 -58.68 128.41 28.45
C ILE A 58 -57.96 129.37 27.50
N LEU A 59 -58.69 130.00 26.58
CA LEU A 59 -58.15 131.07 25.74
C LEU A 59 -57.56 132.17 26.65
N PRO A 60 -56.30 132.60 26.42
CA PRO A 60 -55.63 133.56 27.31
C PRO A 60 -56.38 134.90 27.30
N VAL A 61 -56.79 135.32 28.50
CA VAL A 61 -57.66 136.48 28.78
C VAL A 61 -57.02 137.81 28.35
N GLU A 62 -55.72 137.83 28.12
CA GLU A 62 -54.94 139.01 27.74
C GLU A 62 -55.36 139.62 26.38
N LYS A 63 -56.01 138.84 25.49
CA LYS A 63 -56.40 139.30 24.14
C LYS A 63 -57.78 139.99 24.06
N LEU A 64 -58.57 140.06 25.15
CA LEU A 64 -59.96 140.55 25.11
C LEU A 64 -60.15 141.86 25.91
N LYS A 65 -59.87 143.02 25.28
CA LYS A 65 -59.89 144.36 25.93
C LYS A 65 -61.21 145.16 25.85
N ARG A 66 -62.31 144.59 25.34
CA ARG A 66 -63.60 145.33 25.22
C ARG A 66 -64.55 145.02 26.38
N ALA A 67 -64.87 146.03 27.19
CA ALA A 67 -65.68 145.92 28.41
C ALA A 67 -67.06 145.27 28.19
N LYS A 68 -67.67 145.45 27.01
CA LYS A 68 -68.98 144.86 26.65
C LYS A 68 -68.98 143.31 26.54
N ILE A 69 -67.81 142.67 26.38
CA ILE A 69 -67.65 141.20 26.25
C ILE A 69 -67.14 140.58 27.57
N LEU A 70 -66.49 141.38 28.42
CA LEU A 70 -65.88 140.95 29.68
C LEU A 70 -66.91 140.54 30.74
N LEU A 71 -68.06 141.23 30.80
CA LEU A 71 -69.10 140.90 31.77
C LEU A 71 -69.80 139.56 31.46
N PRO A 72 -70.26 139.30 30.21
CA PRO A 72 -70.78 137.98 29.85
C PRO A 72 -69.77 136.85 30.03
N TYR A 73 -68.48 137.07 29.68
CA TYR A 73 -67.44 136.07 29.87
C TYR A 73 -67.15 135.77 31.35
N LYS A 74 -67.13 136.80 32.21
CA LYS A 74 -66.95 136.61 33.66
C LYS A 74 -68.13 135.85 34.27
N MET A 75 -69.35 136.07 33.79
CA MET A 75 -70.53 135.29 34.20
C MET A 75 -70.45 133.84 33.69
N TYR A 76 -70.01 133.62 32.46
CA TYR A 76 -69.78 132.29 31.90
C TYR A 76 -68.69 131.52 32.66
N SER A 77 -67.54 132.15 32.93
CA SER A 77 -66.44 131.56 33.73
C SER A 77 -66.88 131.26 35.16
N LYS A 78 -67.65 132.14 35.80
CA LYS A 78 -68.24 131.85 37.12
C LYS A 78 -69.22 130.68 37.09
N ALA A 79 -70.05 130.57 36.06
CA ALA A 79 -70.95 129.43 35.88
C ALA A 79 -70.16 128.13 35.67
N GLN A 80 -69.13 128.16 34.81
CA GLN A 80 -68.28 127.01 34.52
C GLN A 80 -67.46 126.56 35.75
N ASN A 81 -67.00 127.50 36.57
CA ASN A 81 -66.30 127.21 37.82
C ASN A 81 -67.26 126.66 38.89
N ARG A 82 -68.51 127.13 38.94
CA ARG A 82 -69.56 126.51 39.77
C ARG A 82 -69.83 125.07 39.34
N ASP A 83 -69.94 124.81 38.04
CA ASP A 83 -70.13 123.45 37.53
C ASP A 83 -68.93 122.53 37.83
N ARG A 84 -67.69 123.05 37.72
CA ARG A 84 -66.48 122.30 38.13
C ARG A 84 -66.49 121.99 39.62
N PHE A 85 -66.84 122.97 40.46
CA PHE A 85 -66.93 122.77 41.90
C PHE A 85 -67.99 121.73 42.27
N LEU A 86 -69.18 121.80 41.66
CA LEU A 86 -70.23 120.81 41.86
C LEU A 86 -69.79 119.40 41.43
N LYS A 87 -69.09 119.28 40.30
CA LYS A 87 -68.51 118.01 39.83
C LYS A 87 -67.42 117.47 40.77
N MET A 88 -66.61 118.34 41.39
CA MET A 88 -65.59 117.94 42.37
C MET A 88 -66.17 117.55 43.73
N VAL A 89 -67.26 118.21 44.15
CA VAL A 89 -67.98 117.89 45.40
C VAL A 89 -68.77 116.60 45.25
N ALA A 90 -69.25 116.27 44.05
CA ALA A 90 -69.97 115.02 43.75
C ALA A 90 -69.08 113.76 43.80
N ILE A 91 -67.74 113.89 43.85
CA ILE A 91 -66.83 112.73 43.92
C ILE A 91 -66.64 112.30 45.37
N PRO A 92 -66.96 111.05 45.74
CA PRO A 92 -66.83 110.56 47.12
C PRO A 92 -65.35 110.53 47.56
N ILE A 93 -65.11 110.77 48.86
CA ILE A 93 -63.77 110.96 49.44
C ILE A 93 -62.82 109.77 49.15
N HIS A 94 -63.35 108.55 49.16
CA HIS A 94 -62.58 107.33 48.89
C HIS A 94 -62.18 107.14 47.41
N GLU A 95 -62.64 107.95 46.46
CA GLU A 95 -62.19 107.86 45.07
C GLU A 95 -61.17 108.94 44.69
N LYS A 96 -61.00 109.96 45.53
CA LYS A 96 -60.03 111.04 45.32
C LYS A 96 -58.59 110.52 45.23
N TYR A 97 -58.24 109.45 45.97
CA TYR A 97 -56.90 108.85 45.89
C TYR A 97 -56.62 108.20 44.53
N LYS A 98 -57.64 107.70 43.82
CA LYS A 98 -57.46 107.08 42.50
C LYS A 98 -57.09 108.12 41.46
N ILE A 99 -57.72 109.31 41.51
CA ILE A 99 -57.41 110.46 40.65
C ILE A 99 -55.96 110.92 40.89
N ILE A 100 -55.55 111.04 42.16
CA ILE A 100 -54.17 111.37 42.54
C ILE A 100 -53.20 110.29 42.06
N SER A 101 -53.54 108.99 42.20
CA SER A 101 -52.68 107.88 41.76
C SER A 101 -52.52 107.81 40.24
N THR A 102 -53.56 108.17 39.47
CA THR A 102 -53.48 108.25 38.01
C THR A 102 -52.69 109.47 37.55
N ASP A 103 -52.80 110.59 38.25
CA ASP A 103 -51.99 111.79 38.00
C ASP A 103 -50.51 111.52 38.31
N ILE A 104 -50.20 110.87 39.44
CA ILE A 104 -48.83 110.44 39.80
C ILE A 104 -48.27 109.45 38.77
N LYS A 105 -49.06 108.45 38.31
CA LYS A 105 -48.64 107.52 37.26
C LYS A 105 -48.35 108.22 35.93
N LYS A 106 -49.09 109.28 35.59
CA LYS A 106 -48.83 110.09 34.38
C LYS A 106 -47.57 110.96 34.54
N ARG A 107 -47.32 111.52 35.73
CA ARG A 107 -46.09 112.28 36.03
C ARG A 107 -44.83 111.40 36.08
N LEU A 108 -44.96 110.14 36.49
CA LEU A 108 -43.86 109.16 36.53
C LEU A 108 -43.59 108.49 35.17
N TYR A 109 -44.51 108.63 34.21
CA TYR A 109 -44.33 108.07 32.88
C TYR A 109 -43.54 109.05 31.99
N ILE A 110 -42.21 109.00 32.10
CA ILE A 110 -41.30 109.67 31.17
C ILE A 110 -41.08 108.70 30.01
N ARG A 111 -41.57 109.03 28.81
CA ARG A 111 -41.36 108.18 27.62
C ARG A 111 -39.98 108.40 27.00
N ASP A 112 -39.38 109.59 27.15
CA ASP A 112 -38.01 109.94 26.76
C ASP A 112 -37.57 111.19 27.57
N SER A 113 -36.31 111.28 28.00
CA SER A 113 -35.75 112.42 28.75
C SER A 113 -35.45 113.60 27.82
N SER A 114 -36.22 114.68 27.88
CA SER A 114 -35.82 115.97 27.30
C SER A 114 -34.91 116.73 28.28
N GLU A 115 -33.69 117.02 27.86
CA GLU A 115 -32.64 117.78 28.57
C GLU A 115 -32.96 119.28 28.72
N ASP A 116 -34.18 119.65 29.12
CA ASP A 116 -34.48 121.04 29.52
C ASP A 116 -34.28 121.18 31.02
N VAL A 117 -33.05 121.54 31.40
CA VAL A 117 -32.70 121.97 32.76
C VAL A 117 -33.37 123.33 33.02
N ALA A 118 -34.60 123.30 33.53
CA ALA A 118 -35.24 124.51 34.06
C ALA A 118 -34.38 125.06 35.22
N THR A 119 -33.86 126.27 35.03
CA THR A 119 -33.02 126.95 36.03
C THR A 119 -33.87 127.53 37.15
N VAL A 120 -33.19 127.89 38.24
CA VAL A 120 -33.72 128.26 39.56
C VAL A 120 -34.82 129.36 39.62
N PRO A 121 -35.00 130.31 38.68
CA PRO A 121 -36.04 131.34 38.86
C PRO A 121 -37.49 130.84 38.71
N ASP A 122 -37.75 129.73 38.02
CA ASP A 122 -39.13 129.25 37.78
C ASP A 122 -39.77 128.54 38.98
N ILE A 123 -38.95 128.09 39.93
CA ILE A 123 -39.42 127.41 41.15
C ILE A 123 -39.82 128.43 42.23
N GLU A 124 -39.32 129.67 42.17
CA GLU A 124 -39.58 130.71 43.16
C GLU A 124 -41.07 131.13 43.15
N ASP A 125 -41.70 131.16 41.99
CA ASP A 125 -43.08 131.62 41.81
C ASP A 125 -44.14 130.60 42.29
N ALA A 126 -43.82 129.31 42.23
CA ALA A 126 -44.66 128.21 42.71
C ALA A 126 -44.49 127.95 44.21
N ILE A 127 -43.29 128.14 44.76
CA ILE A 127 -43.03 128.05 46.20
C ILE A 127 -43.67 129.24 46.93
N ASN A 128 -43.55 130.46 46.39
CA ASN A 128 -44.17 131.64 46.99
C ASN A 128 -45.71 131.53 47.03
N ARG A 129 -46.35 130.91 46.02
CA ARG A 129 -47.80 130.65 46.07
C ARG A 129 -48.24 129.60 47.08
N CYS A 130 -47.42 128.59 47.39
CA CYS A 130 -47.76 127.57 48.40
C CYS A 130 -47.51 128.02 49.85
N VAL A 131 -46.64 129.02 50.09
CA VAL A 131 -46.27 129.45 51.45
C VAL A 131 -47.25 130.48 52.04
N PHE A 132 -47.96 131.27 51.21
CA PHE A 132 -48.86 132.32 51.72
C PHE A 132 -50.29 131.85 52.08
N GLU A 133 -50.71 130.62 51.75
CA GLU A 133 -52.08 130.15 52.06
C GLU A 133 -52.22 129.36 53.39
N ARG A 134 -51.14 129.19 54.18
CA ARG A 134 -51.23 128.64 55.55
C ARG A 134 -50.47 129.49 56.55
N SER A 135 -51.21 130.33 57.27
CA SER A 135 -50.70 131.08 58.41
C SER A 135 -50.31 130.12 59.54
N PHE A 136 -49.01 129.88 59.75
CA PHE A 136 -48.53 129.31 61.00
C PHE A 136 -48.14 130.47 61.93
N ARG A 137 -48.91 130.63 63.02
CA ARG A 137 -48.58 131.53 64.12
C ARG A 137 -47.63 130.82 65.07
N PHE A 138 -46.35 131.18 65.12
CA PHE A 138 -45.49 131.10 66.31
C PHE A 138 -44.28 132.04 66.14
N ASP A 139 -43.94 132.77 67.21
CA ASP A 139 -42.99 133.88 67.24
C ASP A 139 -41.52 133.47 67.01
N ASN A 140 -40.84 134.29 66.19
CA ASN A 140 -39.39 134.51 66.05
C ASN A 140 -38.43 133.33 66.18
N PHE A 141 -37.96 132.78 65.04
CA PHE A 141 -36.62 132.16 64.95
C PHE A 141 -35.94 132.35 63.59
N ILE A 142 -34.59 132.34 63.66
CA ILE A 142 -33.60 132.65 62.62
C ILE A 142 -33.80 131.80 61.36
N TYR A 143 -34.09 132.46 60.23
CA TYR A 143 -34.37 131.93 58.87
C TYR A 143 -33.52 130.74 58.41
N LYS A 144 -32.27 130.63 58.90
CA LYS A 144 -31.31 129.58 58.54
C LYS A 144 -31.70 128.18 59.07
N SER A 145 -32.31 128.10 60.26
CA SER A 145 -32.75 126.83 60.87
C SER A 145 -33.97 126.24 60.14
N PHE A 146 -34.89 127.10 59.72
CA PHE A 146 -36.09 126.76 58.96
C PHE A 146 -35.75 126.24 57.55
N LYS A 147 -34.84 126.92 56.84
CA LYS A 147 -34.35 126.47 55.53
C LYS A 147 -33.69 125.09 55.61
N ASN A 148 -32.90 124.84 56.66
CA ASN A 148 -32.28 123.52 56.88
C ASN A 148 -33.32 122.44 57.21
N SER A 149 -34.36 122.76 57.98
CA SER A 149 -35.47 121.84 58.27
C SER A 149 -36.23 121.47 57.00
N ILE A 150 -36.55 122.45 56.15
CA ILE A 150 -37.20 122.21 54.85
C ILE A 150 -36.33 121.35 53.96
N ASN A 151 -35.05 121.69 53.78
CA ASN A 151 -34.12 120.92 52.95
C ASN A 151 -33.98 119.48 53.43
N ARG A 152 -33.87 119.27 54.75
CA ARG A 152 -33.80 117.93 55.35
C ARG A 152 -35.08 117.15 55.12
N THR A 153 -36.24 117.80 55.22
CA THR A 153 -37.54 117.18 54.94
C THR A 153 -37.67 116.80 53.45
N LEU A 154 -37.15 117.62 52.53
CA LEU A 154 -37.14 117.33 51.10
C LEU A 154 -36.18 116.19 50.75
N GLN A 155 -34.98 116.16 51.33
CA GLN A 155 -34.01 115.07 51.15
C GLN A 155 -34.59 113.73 51.63
N ILE A 156 -35.22 113.70 52.82
CA ILE A 156 -35.88 112.50 53.33
C ILE A 156 -37.02 112.06 52.40
N LYS A 157 -37.79 112.99 51.85
CA LYS A 157 -38.86 112.66 50.86
C LYS A 157 -38.30 112.09 49.56
N LEU A 158 -37.18 112.61 49.08
CA LEU A 158 -36.50 112.10 47.88
C LEU A 158 -35.94 110.70 48.12
N GLU A 159 -35.23 110.50 49.23
CA GLU A 159 -34.67 109.20 49.61
C GLU A 159 -35.76 108.15 49.83
N THR A 160 -36.86 108.52 50.49
CA THR A 160 -38.01 107.62 50.64
C THR A 160 -38.72 107.33 49.32
N GLY A 161 -38.69 108.24 48.33
CA GLY A 161 -39.14 107.99 46.97
C GLY A 161 -38.26 106.95 46.26
N LEU A 162 -36.94 107.19 46.24
CA LEU A 162 -35.96 106.29 45.61
C LEU A 162 -36.02 104.88 46.21
N ARG A 163 -36.10 104.75 47.54
CA ARG A 163 -36.23 103.43 48.20
C ARG A 163 -37.54 102.73 47.82
N LYS A 164 -38.64 103.47 47.65
CA LYS A 164 -39.92 102.90 47.19
C LYS A 164 -39.83 102.41 45.75
N ASP A 165 -39.11 103.11 44.88
CA ASP A 165 -38.91 102.71 43.50
C ASP A 165 -38.03 101.46 43.41
N CYS A 166 -36.96 101.39 44.20
CA CYS A 166 -36.13 100.18 44.32
C CYS A 166 -36.96 98.98 44.81
N ASN A 167 -37.79 99.16 45.85
CA ASN A 167 -38.66 98.11 46.36
C ASN A 167 -39.66 97.64 45.29
N LEU A 168 -40.25 98.57 44.53
CA LEU A 168 -41.15 98.24 43.44
C LEU A 168 -40.45 97.43 42.34
N ASN A 169 -39.21 97.81 41.99
CA ASN A 169 -38.41 97.10 40.98
C ASN A 169 -38.10 95.65 41.41
N VAL A 170 -37.71 95.47 42.68
CA VAL A 170 -37.48 94.14 43.27
C VAL A 170 -38.76 93.31 43.26
N GLU A 171 -39.91 93.88 43.63
CA GLU A 171 -41.20 93.19 43.55
C GLU A 171 -41.57 92.79 42.11
N THR A 172 -41.30 93.65 41.13
CA THR A 172 -41.57 93.34 39.72
C THR A 172 -40.67 92.22 39.21
N ASN A 173 -39.39 92.22 39.59
CA ASN A 173 -38.44 91.18 39.20
C ASN A 173 -38.80 89.83 39.85
N PHE A 174 -39.12 89.83 41.14
CA PHE A 174 -39.58 88.63 41.84
C PHE A 174 -40.82 88.01 41.18
N ARG A 175 -41.79 88.84 40.76
CA ARG A 175 -42.97 88.35 40.02
C ARG A 175 -42.61 87.75 38.67
N ASN A 176 -41.60 88.30 37.97
CA ASN A 176 -41.14 87.78 36.70
C ASN A 176 -40.39 86.45 36.86
N GLU A 177 -39.48 86.36 37.82
CA GLU A 177 -38.77 85.11 38.14
C GLU A 177 -39.74 83.99 38.54
N LYS A 178 -40.72 84.30 39.39
CA LYS A 178 -41.76 83.32 39.78
C LYS A 178 -42.59 82.84 38.59
N ARG A 179 -42.85 83.69 37.60
CA ARG A 179 -43.52 83.26 36.36
C ARG A 179 -42.66 82.32 35.55
N ILE A 180 -41.37 82.63 35.39
CA ILE A 180 -40.42 81.78 34.66
C ILE A 180 -40.31 80.42 35.36
N PHE A 181 -40.16 80.40 36.68
CA PHE A 181 -40.08 79.17 37.48
C PHE A 181 -41.33 78.30 37.37
N ASN A 182 -42.53 78.90 37.42
CA ASN A 182 -43.77 78.14 37.25
C ASN A 182 -43.86 77.53 35.85
N LEU A 183 -43.42 78.27 34.83
CA LEU A 183 -43.43 77.80 33.45
C LEU A 183 -42.41 76.67 33.20
N THR A 184 -41.23 76.71 33.84
CA THR A 184 -40.26 75.60 33.79
C THR A 184 -40.77 74.37 34.52
N LEU A 185 -41.44 74.54 35.67
CA LEU A 185 -42.09 73.44 36.37
C LEU A 185 -43.18 72.79 35.51
N GLU A 186 -44.05 73.58 34.88
CA GLU A 186 -45.07 73.05 33.96
C GLU A 186 -44.44 72.20 32.85
N ARG A 187 -43.37 72.70 32.20
CA ARG A 187 -42.64 71.95 31.16
C ARG A 187 -42.04 70.64 31.69
N LEU A 188 -41.45 70.63 32.87
CA LEU A 188 -40.90 69.41 33.48
C LEU A 188 -42.03 68.41 33.79
N THR A 189 -43.16 68.87 34.31
CA THR A 189 -44.31 67.98 34.55
C THR A 189 -44.88 67.42 33.26
N ASP A 190 -44.87 68.19 32.17
CA ASP A 190 -45.33 67.71 30.88
C ASP A 190 -44.35 66.70 30.26
N GLN A 191 -43.04 66.94 30.38
CA GLN A 191 -42.01 65.97 29.98
C GLN A 191 -42.13 64.65 30.77
N ALA A 192 -42.36 64.71 32.08
CA ALA A 192 -42.59 63.52 32.89
C ALA A 192 -43.81 62.73 32.40
N LYS A 193 -44.93 63.41 32.08
CA LYS A 193 -46.10 62.75 31.50
C LYS A 193 -45.79 62.10 30.15
N TYR A 194 -45.01 62.74 29.28
CA TYR A 194 -44.62 62.14 28.00
C TYR A 194 -43.77 60.88 28.18
N PHE A 195 -42.85 60.89 29.15
CA PHE A 195 -42.09 59.69 29.52
C PHE A 195 -43.00 58.57 30.05
N ASP A 196 -43.95 58.89 30.92
CA ASP A 196 -44.92 57.90 31.42
C ASP A 196 -45.76 57.31 30.27
N THR A 197 -46.20 58.15 29.32
CA THR A 197 -46.92 57.66 28.14
C THR A 197 -46.05 56.75 27.28
N PHE A 198 -44.78 57.12 27.05
CA PHE A 198 -43.83 56.31 26.28
C PHE A 198 -43.58 54.96 26.94
N ILE A 199 -43.34 54.92 28.25
CA ILE A 199 -43.17 53.67 29.01
C ILE A 199 -44.43 52.81 28.92
N SER A 200 -45.62 53.42 28.98
CA SER A 200 -46.88 52.66 28.88
C SER A 200 -47.11 52.07 27.49
N GLU A 201 -46.70 52.76 26.43
CA GLU A 201 -46.77 52.28 25.04
C GLU A 201 -45.76 51.17 24.79
N ASP A 202 -44.52 51.35 25.25
CA ASP A 202 -43.47 50.35 25.14
C ASP A 202 -43.81 49.06 25.91
N TYR A 203 -44.37 49.19 27.12
CA TYR A 203 -44.88 48.06 27.88
C TYR A 203 -46.02 47.33 27.16
N LYS A 204 -46.95 48.07 26.53
CA LYS A 204 -48.03 47.47 25.72
C LYS A 204 -47.46 46.73 24.50
N ASN A 205 -46.49 47.32 23.81
CA ASN A 205 -45.84 46.70 22.66
C ASN A 205 -45.09 45.43 23.07
N SER A 206 -44.31 45.50 24.14
CA SER A 206 -43.58 44.36 24.71
C SER A 206 -44.52 43.23 25.14
N ARG A 207 -45.65 43.56 25.75
CA ARG A 207 -46.68 42.57 26.11
C ARG A 207 -47.36 41.96 24.89
N GLY A 208 -47.58 42.74 23.83
CA GLY A 208 -48.06 42.26 22.54
C GLY A 208 -47.08 41.26 21.92
N LEU A 209 -45.79 41.59 21.91
CA LEU A 209 -44.73 40.70 21.45
C LEU A 209 -44.67 39.42 22.29
N LEU A 210 -44.71 39.52 23.62
CA LEU A 210 -44.74 38.36 24.51
C LEU A 210 -45.92 37.43 24.17
N ALA A 211 -47.11 37.97 23.99
CA ALA A 211 -48.27 37.18 23.60
C ALA A 211 -48.13 36.51 22.22
N THR A 212 -47.43 37.14 21.27
CA THR A 212 -47.11 36.49 19.99
C THR A 212 -46.06 35.40 20.15
N TRP A 213 -45.08 35.59 21.03
CA TRP A 213 -44.07 34.58 21.37
C TRP A 213 -44.70 33.36 22.03
N ASP A 214 -45.59 33.57 23.00
CA ASP A 214 -46.31 32.47 23.67
C ASP A 214 -47.14 31.67 22.66
N LYS A 215 -47.87 32.35 21.76
CA LYS A 215 -48.61 31.68 20.68
C LYS A 215 -47.71 30.88 19.72
N LEU A 216 -46.55 31.43 19.36
CA LEU A 216 -45.60 30.73 18.50
C LEU A 216 -44.98 29.53 19.22
N LYS A 217 -44.68 29.66 20.52
CA LYS A 217 -44.19 28.57 21.36
C LYS A 217 -45.21 27.43 21.41
N ASP A 218 -46.48 27.73 21.67
CA ASP A 218 -47.56 26.74 21.68
C ASP A 218 -47.69 26.01 20.33
N GLN A 219 -47.54 26.74 19.21
CA GLN A 219 -47.57 26.14 17.87
C GLN A 219 -46.37 25.22 17.61
N VAL A 220 -45.18 25.62 18.05
CA VAL A 220 -43.96 24.80 17.94
C VAL A 220 -44.09 23.54 18.78
N GLU A 221 -44.57 23.66 20.02
CA GLU A 221 -44.81 22.51 20.91
C GLU A 221 -45.87 21.55 20.33
N SER A 222 -46.94 22.07 19.75
CA SER A 222 -47.93 21.24 19.05
C SER A 222 -47.31 20.47 17.88
N LYS A 223 -46.45 21.11 17.09
CA LYS A 223 -45.79 20.47 15.94
C LYS A 223 -44.70 19.49 16.36
N SER A 224 -43.95 19.76 17.44
CA SER A 224 -42.98 18.80 17.96
C SER A 224 -43.67 17.53 18.46
N LEU A 225 -44.80 17.65 19.17
CA LEU A 225 -45.60 16.50 19.61
C LEU A 225 -46.14 15.69 18.43
N GLU A 226 -46.65 16.34 17.37
CA GLU A 226 -47.06 15.64 16.15
C GLU A 226 -45.90 14.84 15.52
N LEU A 227 -44.71 15.43 15.44
CA LEU A 227 -43.52 14.77 14.88
C LEU A 227 -43.04 13.60 15.75
N GLU A 228 -43.06 13.76 17.08
CA GLU A 228 -42.74 12.69 18.02
C GLU A 228 -43.71 11.51 17.89
N ASN A 229 -45.01 11.78 17.79
CA ASN A 229 -46.03 10.76 17.56
C ASN A 229 -45.81 10.01 16.24
N LEU A 230 -45.56 10.74 15.13
CA LEU A 230 -45.26 10.13 13.83
C LEU A 230 -43.97 9.32 13.85
N ALA A 231 -42.94 9.79 14.57
CA ALA A 231 -41.71 9.04 14.76
C ALA A 231 -41.97 7.73 15.51
N ALA A 232 -42.73 7.79 16.61
CA ALA A 232 -43.12 6.60 17.37
C ALA A 232 -43.91 5.60 16.51
N GLU A 233 -44.91 6.07 15.75
CA GLU A 233 -45.66 5.21 14.81
C GLU A 233 -44.72 4.55 13.78
N LYS A 234 -43.82 5.32 13.16
CA LYS A 234 -42.83 4.79 12.23
C LYS A 234 -41.94 3.72 12.88
N PHE A 235 -41.48 3.95 14.10
CA PHE A 235 -40.69 2.96 14.84
C PHE A 235 -41.47 1.68 15.14
N THR A 236 -42.75 1.78 15.55
CA THR A 236 -43.58 0.60 15.80
C THR A 236 -43.79 -0.23 14.52
N ILE A 237 -44.03 0.43 13.39
CA ILE A 237 -44.17 -0.24 12.09
C ILE A 237 -42.86 -0.90 11.68
N MET A 238 -41.74 -0.18 11.82
CA MET A 238 -40.40 -0.71 11.49
C MET A 238 -40.07 -1.95 12.33
N ALA A 239 -40.27 -1.88 13.65
CA ALA A 239 -40.07 -3.01 14.56
C ALA A 239 -40.96 -4.20 14.19
N ARG A 240 -42.22 -3.95 13.81
CA ARG A 240 -43.14 -5.00 13.37
C ARG A 240 -42.68 -5.65 12.05
N ILE A 241 -42.18 -4.87 11.10
CA ILE A 241 -41.64 -5.38 9.83
C ILE A 241 -40.41 -6.27 10.09
N ILE A 242 -39.46 -5.80 10.91
CA ILE A 242 -38.27 -6.58 11.28
C ILE A 242 -38.68 -7.90 11.97
N GLY A 243 -39.62 -7.83 12.92
CA GLY A 243 -40.12 -9.03 13.59
C GLY A 243 -40.83 -10.01 12.65
N LEU A 244 -41.54 -9.51 11.63
CA LEU A 244 -42.17 -10.34 10.59
C LEU A 244 -41.14 -10.95 9.65
N GLU A 245 -40.10 -10.20 9.28
CA GLU A 245 -39.00 -10.68 8.45
C GLU A 245 -38.26 -11.83 9.12
N TYR A 246 -37.90 -11.65 10.39
CA TYR A 246 -37.26 -12.68 11.18
C TYR A 246 -38.12 -13.97 11.25
N ARG A 247 -39.42 -13.83 11.49
CA ARG A 247 -40.35 -14.98 11.51
C ARG A 247 -40.45 -15.64 10.14
N PHE A 248 -40.49 -14.85 9.07
CA PHE A 248 -40.59 -15.34 7.70
C PHE A 248 -39.30 -16.06 7.27
N SER A 249 -38.13 -15.51 7.56
CA SER A 249 -36.84 -16.14 7.27
C SER A 249 -36.68 -17.44 8.06
N LEU A 250 -37.10 -17.48 9.32
CA LEU A 250 -37.15 -18.71 10.11
C LEU A 250 -38.10 -19.75 9.50
N GLN A 251 -39.29 -19.34 9.05
CA GLN A 251 -40.22 -20.23 8.34
C GLN A 251 -39.65 -20.74 7.02
N GLN A 252 -38.90 -19.92 6.27
CA GLN A 252 -38.20 -20.39 5.08
C GLN A 252 -37.12 -21.42 5.40
N LYS A 253 -36.34 -21.23 6.48
CA LYS A 253 -35.36 -22.22 6.96
C LYS A 253 -36.06 -23.55 7.27
N TYR A 254 -37.18 -23.54 7.98
CA TYR A 254 -37.97 -24.75 8.23
C TYR A 254 -38.57 -25.35 6.96
N GLY A 255 -39.06 -24.53 6.03
CA GLY A 255 -39.56 -24.99 4.73
C GLY A 255 -38.48 -25.70 3.90
N ARG A 256 -37.26 -25.16 3.88
CA ARG A 256 -36.08 -25.79 3.26
C ARG A 256 -35.76 -27.14 3.90
N PHE A 257 -35.71 -27.16 5.24
CA PHE A 257 -35.46 -28.38 6.00
C PHE A 257 -36.47 -29.50 5.67
N LEU A 258 -37.76 -29.17 5.71
CA LEU A 258 -38.84 -30.11 5.37
C LEU A 258 -38.77 -30.56 3.91
N TYR A 259 -38.38 -29.67 2.99
CA TYR A 259 -38.17 -30.04 1.59
C TYR A 259 -37.04 -31.07 1.44
N TYR A 260 -35.89 -30.90 2.09
CA TYR A 260 -34.79 -31.87 2.00
C TYR A 260 -35.10 -33.24 2.60
N LEU A 261 -35.87 -33.27 3.69
CA LEU A 261 -36.36 -34.51 4.30
C LEU A 261 -37.37 -35.25 3.42
N SER A 262 -38.06 -34.54 2.52
CA SER A 262 -39.08 -35.16 1.67
C SER A 262 -38.45 -36.11 0.63
N PRO A 263 -39.18 -37.19 0.25
CA PRO A 263 -38.68 -38.18 -0.71
C PRO A 263 -38.25 -37.55 -2.04
N PRO A 264 -37.17 -38.05 -2.68
CA PRO A 264 -36.69 -37.52 -3.96
C PRO A 264 -37.75 -37.50 -5.07
N SER A 265 -38.63 -38.51 -5.09
CA SER A 265 -39.75 -38.60 -6.04
C SER A 265 -40.78 -37.49 -5.88
N TRP A 266 -41.01 -37.01 -4.66
CA TRP A 266 -41.92 -35.90 -4.37
C TRP A 266 -41.27 -34.55 -4.69
N ARG A 267 -39.97 -34.40 -4.38
CA ARG A 267 -39.18 -33.21 -4.73
C ARG A 267 -39.14 -32.94 -6.23
N LEU A 268 -38.97 -33.98 -7.03
CA LEU A 268 -38.96 -33.88 -8.50
C LEU A 268 -40.25 -33.27 -9.07
N ARG A 269 -41.40 -33.55 -8.44
CA ARG A 269 -42.72 -33.03 -8.86
C ARG A 269 -42.99 -31.60 -8.41
N HIS A 270 -42.28 -31.13 -7.37
CA HIS A 270 -42.49 -29.82 -6.75
C HIS A 270 -41.24 -28.93 -6.86
N ARG A 271 -40.47 -29.09 -7.93
CA ARG A 271 -39.23 -28.37 -8.17
C ARG A 271 -39.43 -26.85 -8.29
N ASP A 272 -40.61 -26.42 -8.71
CA ASP A 272 -40.93 -24.99 -8.85
C ASP A 272 -40.91 -24.27 -7.50
N PHE A 273 -41.28 -24.94 -6.41
CA PHE A 273 -41.14 -24.43 -5.04
C PHE A 273 -39.67 -24.26 -4.64
N ALA A 274 -38.81 -25.21 -5.02
CA ALA A 274 -37.37 -25.15 -4.74
C ALA A 274 -36.66 -24.03 -5.50
N LYS A 275 -37.11 -23.72 -6.72
CA LYS A 275 -36.62 -22.58 -7.51
C LYS A 275 -37.06 -21.24 -6.92
N SER A 276 -38.30 -21.14 -6.43
CA SER A 276 -38.84 -19.89 -5.88
C SER A 276 -38.26 -19.50 -4.52
N VAL A 277 -37.81 -20.47 -3.72
CA VAL A 277 -37.27 -20.23 -2.37
C VAL A 277 -35.72 -20.17 -2.37
N GLU A 278 -35.11 -20.03 -3.56
CA GLU A 278 -33.65 -20.07 -3.79
C GLU A 278 -32.97 -21.33 -3.18
N ILE A 279 -33.70 -22.44 -3.04
CA ILE A 279 -33.21 -23.65 -2.36
C ILE A 279 -32.11 -24.32 -3.20
N GLU A 280 -32.23 -24.29 -4.53
CA GLU A 280 -31.21 -24.87 -5.42
C GLU A 280 -29.91 -24.04 -5.46
N ALA A 281 -29.97 -22.73 -5.20
CA ALA A 281 -28.82 -21.82 -5.39
C ALA A 281 -27.96 -21.62 -4.14
N ARG A 282 -28.54 -21.69 -2.93
CA ARG A 282 -27.82 -21.46 -1.67
C ARG A 282 -27.41 -22.72 -0.90
N GLY A 283 -27.80 -23.91 -1.36
CA GLY A 283 -27.57 -25.14 -0.61
C GLY A 283 -28.22 -25.13 0.78
N PHE A 284 -27.87 -26.13 1.61
CA PHE A 284 -28.34 -26.24 2.99
C PHE A 284 -27.43 -25.44 3.93
N ASP A 285 -27.25 -24.15 3.63
CA ASP A 285 -26.50 -23.25 4.51
C ASP A 285 -27.43 -22.78 5.65
N TYR A 286 -27.12 -23.25 6.86
CA TYR A 286 -27.59 -22.62 8.11
C TYR A 286 -26.94 -21.26 8.34
N GLY A 287 -26.00 -20.85 7.49
CA GLY A 287 -25.26 -19.61 7.57
C GLY A 287 -26.21 -18.44 7.78
N ASP A 288 -26.13 -17.88 8.98
CA ASP A 288 -26.64 -16.56 9.26
C ASP A 288 -26.11 -15.66 8.15
N SER A 289 -27.02 -15.03 7.42
CA SER A 289 -26.68 -14.01 6.45
C SER A 289 -25.75 -13.03 7.15
N CYS A 290 -24.49 -13.00 6.73
CA CYS A 290 -23.47 -12.14 7.29
C CYS A 290 -24.03 -10.72 7.43
N GLU A 291 -23.99 -10.26 8.68
CA GLU A 291 -23.69 -8.91 9.14
C GLU A 291 -24.09 -7.72 8.24
N GLU A 292 -24.94 -6.86 8.83
CA GLU A 292 -25.30 -5.50 8.40
C GLU A 292 -26.28 -5.37 7.23
N ASP A 293 -27.36 -6.15 7.26
CA ASP A 293 -28.58 -5.78 6.53
C ASP A 293 -29.20 -4.52 7.18
N ASN A 294 -28.81 -3.35 6.68
CA ASN A 294 -29.52 -2.09 6.96
C ASN A 294 -31.02 -2.27 6.67
N PHE A 295 -31.91 -1.66 7.47
CA PHE A 295 -33.36 -1.81 7.32
C PHE A 295 -33.85 -1.54 5.88
N THR A 296 -33.19 -0.65 5.14
CA THR A 296 -33.46 -0.38 3.72
C THR A 296 -33.27 -1.63 2.85
N VAL A 297 -32.20 -2.39 3.07
CA VAL A 297 -31.91 -3.63 2.35
C VAL A 297 -32.92 -4.72 2.73
N ILE A 298 -33.28 -4.83 4.01
CA ILE A 298 -34.33 -5.75 4.50
C ILE A 298 -35.67 -5.42 3.83
N PHE A 299 -36.03 -4.14 3.80
CA PHE A 299 -37.28 -3.68 3.22
C PHE A 299 -37.33 -3.93 1.72
N GLU A 300 -36.26 -3.66 0.97
CA GLU A 300 -36.19 -3.95 -0.47
C GLU A 300 -36.29 -5.46 -0.76
N LYS A 301 -35.63 -6.30 0.04
CA LYS A 301 -35.73 -7.76 -0.06
C LYS A 301 -37.18 -8.22 0.18
N MET A 302 -37.84 -7.74 1.23
CA MET A 302 -39.24 -8.05 1.50
C MET A 302 -40.17 -7.54 0.39
N GLN A 303 -39.93 -6.33 -0.13
CA GLN A 303 -40.74 -5.76 -1.21
C GLN A 303 -40.63 -6.60 -2.49
N LYS A 304 -39.43 -7.05 -2.85
CA LYS A 304 -39.21 -7.96 -4.00
C LYS A 304 -39.95 -9.28 -3.81
N LEU A 305 -39.90 -9.86 -2.61
CA LEU A 305 -40.60 -11.11 -2.28
C LEU A 305 -42.13 -10.98 -2.28
N CYS A 306 -42.66 -9.85 -1.81
CA CYS A 306 -44.10 -9.56 -1.87
C CYS A 306 -44.57 -9.24 -3.29
N ALA A 307 -43.71 -8.66 -4.13
CA ALA A 307 -44.01 -8.38 -5.53
C ALA A 307 -43.98 -9.64 -6.41
N SER A 308 -43.13 -10.63 -6.07
CA SER A 308 -43.22 -11.96 -6.66
C SER A 308 -44.47 -12.68 -6.16
N THR A 309 -45.26 -13.27 -7.06
CA THR A 309 -46.46 -14.04 -6.71
C THR A 309 -46.12 -15.10 -5.66
N PRO A 310 -46.77 -15.10 -4.48
CA PRO A 310 -46.44 -16.04 -3.43
C PRO A 310 -46.85 -17.45 -3.87
N ILE A 311 -45.85 -18.29 -4.16
CA ILE A 311 -46.08 -19.71 -4.43
C ILE A 311 -46.43 -20.38 -3.10
N LYS A 312 -47.61 -21.01 -3.04
CA LYS A 312 -48.07 -21.71 -1.84
C LYS A 312 -47.05 -22.78 -1.44
N PRO A 313 -46.58 -22.82 -0.18
CA PRO A 313 -45.66 -23.86 0.25
C PRO A 313 -46.33 -25.22 0.14
N ALA A 314 -45.82 -26.06 -0.76
CA ALA A 314 -46.20 -27.46 -0.82
C ALA A 314 -45.41 -28.17 0.29
N LEU A 315 -46.12 -28.75 1.26
CA LEU A 315 -45.53 -29.51 2.35
C LEU A 315 -45.85 -30.98 2.14
N TYR A 316 -44.83 -31.83 2.23
CA TYR A 316 -45.01 -33.28 2.22
C TYR A 316 -45.53 -33.78 3.58
N PHE A 317 -44.97 -33.24 4.67
CA PHE A 317 -45.33 -33.61 6.03
C PHE A 317 -46.48 -32.73 6.53
N SER A 318 -47.57 -33.36 6.97
CA SER A 318 -48.73 -32.65 7.53
C SER A 318 -48.78 -32.79 9.04
N GLN A 319 -48.27 -33.89 9.60
CA GLN A 319 -48.22 -34.12 11.04
C GLN A 319 -46.76 -34.20 11.54
N PRO A 320 -46.46 -33.69 12.75
CA PRO A 320 -45.13 -33.84 13.34
C PRO A 320 -44.70 -35.30 13.54
N LYS A 321 -45.67 -36.22 13.70
CA LYS A 321 -45.42 -37.65 13.85
C LYS A 321 -44.70 -38.24 12.64
N ASP A 322 -45.11 -37.84 11.43
CA ASP A 322 -44.48 -38.27 10.17
C ASP A 322 -42.97 -37.97 10.15
N LEU A 323 -42.57 -36.87 10.78
CA LEU A 323 -41.17 -36.43 10.84
C LEU A 323 -40.38 -37.21 11.90
N ILE A 324 -41.01 -37.55 13.02
CA ILE A 324 -40.45 -38.46 14.04
C ILE A 324 -40.25 -39.85 13.43
N ASP A 325 -41.21 -40.36 12.67
CA ASP A 325 -41.10 -41.66 12.00
C ASP A 325 -39.93 -41.69 11.00
N VAL A 326 -39.70 -40.60 10.26
CA VAL A 326 -38.54 -40.46 9.37
C VAL A 326 -37.24 -40.43 10.18
N PHE A 327 -37.19 -39.71 11.31
CA PHE A 327 -36.02 -39.70 12.17
C PHE A 327 -35.73 -41.07 12.79
N GLU A 328 -36.74 -41.76 13.30
CA GLU A 328 -36.60 -43.13 13.82
C GLU A 328 -36.14 -44.10 12.73
N ALA A 329 -36.63 -43.95 11.50
CA ALA A 329 -36.18 -44.76 10.37
C ALA A 329 -34.71 -44.47 10.02
N MET A 330 -34.31 -43.20 10.02
CA MET A 330 -32.91 -42.81 9.81
C MET A 330 -32.01 -43.30 10.95
N GLU A 331 -32.46 -43.21 12.20
CA GLU A 331 -31.74 -43.73 13.37
C GLU A 331 -31.56 -45.25 13.26
N LYS A 332 -32.61 -46.00 12.93
CA LYS A 332 -32.54 -47.45 12.67
C LYS A 332 -31.57 -47.77 11.53
N GLN A 333 -31.59 -46.99 10.45
CA GLN A 333 -30.68 -47.17 9.32
C GLN A 333 -29.23 -46.88 9.73
N GLN A 334 -28.98 -45.80 10.48
CA GLN A 334 -27.65 -45.45 10.99
C GLN A 334 -27.14 -46.51 11.98
N LEU A 335 -28.00 -47.01 12.86
CA LEU A 335 -27.67 -48.09 13.77
C LEU A 335 -27.33 -49.38 13.02
N HIS A 336 -28.09 -49.71 11.97
CA HIS A 336 -27.79 -50.84 11.09
C HIS A 336 -26.42 -50.66 10.40
N HIS A 337 -26.15 -49.50 9.82
CA HIS A 337 -24.84 -49.19 9.23
C HIS A 337 -23.71 -49.28 10.25
N PHE A 338 -23.91 -48.75 11.45
CA PHE A 338 -22.93 -48.83 12.53
C PHE A 338 -22.68 -50.27 12.96
N ALA A 339 -23.72 -51.10 13.04
CA ALA A 339 -23.58 -52.54 13.31
C ALA A 339 -22.74 -53.23 12.23
N HIS A 340 -23.00 -52.96 10.95
CA HIS A 340 -22.19 -53.49 9.83
C HIS A 340 -20.74 -53.03 9.91
N VAL A 341 -20.49 -51.74 10.18
CA VAL A 341 -19.13 -51.22 10.35
C VAL A 341 -18.42 -51.91 11.52
N ASN A 342 -19.10 -52.11 12.64
CA ASN A 342 -18.53 -52.81 13.79
C ASN A 342 -18.23 -54.28 13.49
N GLN A 343 -19.10 -54.97 12.76
CA GLN A 343 -18.87 -56.35 12.31
C GLN A 343 -17.71 -56.45 11.32
N LEU A 344 -17.54 -55.48 10.43
CA LEU A 344 -16.46 -55.45 9.44
C LEU A 344 -15.12 -54.99 10.04
N THR A 345 -15.14 -54.21 11.12
CA THR A 345 -13.94 -53.69 11.79
C THR A 345 -12.88 -54.75 12.10
N PRO A 346 -13.18 -55.90 12.73
CA PRO A 346 -12.17 -56.94 12.97
C PRO A 346 -11.57 -57.48 11.67
N TYR A 347 -12.37 -57.71 10.63
CA TYR A 347 -11.86 -58.16 9.33
C TYR A 347 -10.95 -57.13 8.67
N THR A 348 -11.29 -55.83 8.75
CA THR A 348 -10.38 -54.78 8.25
C THR A 348 -9.09 -54.67 9.05
N LYS A 349 -9.07 -55.07 10.32
CA LYS A 349 -7.85 -55.14 11.13
C LYS A 349 -7.00 -56.32 10.70
N ILE A 350 -7.60 -57.52 10.60
CA ILE A 350 -6.93 -58.74 10.12
C ILE A 350 -6.32 -58.50 8.73
N LEU A 351 -7.11 -57.98 7.79
CA LEU A 351 -6.63 -57.69 6.43
C LEU A 351 -5.49 -56.67 6.42
N ARG A 352 -5.52 -55.65 7.28
CA ARG A 352 -4.40 -54.70 7.41
C ARG A 352 -3.14 -55.36 7.97
N ASP A 353 -3.29 -56.27 8.92
CA ASP A 353 -2.16 -57.00 9.50
C ASP A 353 -1.60 -58.02 8.51
N GLU A 354 -2.43 -58.72 7.74
CA GLU A 354 -2.01 -59.61 6.64
C GLU A 354 -1.27 -58.84 5.54
N ILE A 355 -1.73 -57.65 5.17
CA ILE A 355 -1.03 -56.78 4.20
C ILE A 355 0.37 -56.42 4.72
N LYS A 356 0.51 -56.12 6.02
CA LYS A 356 1.84 -55.84 6.61
C LYS A 356 2.74 -57.06 6.57
N VAL A 357 2.23 -58.24 6.96
CA VAL A 357 2.99 -59.50 6.92
C VAL A 357 3.42 -59.83 5.49
N LEU A 358 2.54 -59.64 4.51
CA LEU A 358 2.88 -59.83 3.09
C LEU A 358 3.96 -58.84 2.64
N GLY A 359 3.88 -57.57 3.06
CA GLY A 359 4.91 -56.57 2.80
C GLY A 359 6.27 -57.00 3.35
N GLU A 360 6.33 -57.46 4.60
CA GLU A 360 7.56 -57.98 5.21
C GLU A 360 8.10 -59.23 4.50
N MET A 361 7.23 -60.09 3.98
CA MET A 361 7.63 -61.28 3.20
C MET A 361 8.24 -60.88 1.86
N ILE A 362 7.63 -59.91 1.16
CA ILE A 362 8.16 -59.36 -0.10
C ILE A 362 9.53 -58.71 0.14
N ASP A 363 9.69 -57.97 1.24
CA ASP A 363 10.98 -57.34 1.59
C ASP A 363 12.07 -58.40 1.86
N LYS A 364 11.71 -59.52 2.52
CA LYS A 364 12.63 -60.66 2.71
C LYS A 364 13.00 -61.32 1.40
N ASP A 365 12.02 -61.56 0.52
CA ASP A 365 12.25 -62.21 -0.77
C ASP A 365 13.11 -61.33 -1.69
N THR A 366 12.84 -60.03 -1.75
CA THR A 366 13.65 -59.08 -2.53
C THR A 366 15.09 -59.00 -2.00
N ALA A 367 15.29 -59.02 -0.68
CA ALA A 367 16.63 -59.11 -0.08
C ALA A 367 17.31 -60.44 -0.45
N SER A 368 16.58 -61.56 -0.46
CA SER A 368 17.11 -62.86 -0.84
C SER A 368 17.54 -62.89 -2.31
N ILE A 369 16.72 -62.36 -3.22
CA ILE A 369 17.00 -62.26 -4.66
C ILE A 369 18.23 -61.37 -4.88
N LYS A 370 18.31 -60.23 -4.21
CA LYS A 370 19.49 -59.34 -4.28
C LYS A 370 20.77 -60.07 -3.83
N ASN A 371 20.68 -60.90 -2.81
CA ASN A 371 21.82 -61.73 -2.37
C ASN A 371 22.18 -62.81 -3.40
N TYR A 372 21.20 -63.43 -4.07
CA TYR A 372 21.46 -64.37 -5.16
C TYR A 372 22.12 -63.69 -6.36
N ILE A 373 21.65 -62.52 -6.76
CA ILE A 373 22.24 -61.71 -7.85
C ILE A 373 23.71 -61.43 -7.53
N LYS A 374 24.02 -60.93 -6.33
CA LYS A 374 25.40 -60.68 -5.90
C LYS A 374 26.28 -61.94 -5.91
N LYS A 375 25.73 -63.09 -5.54
CA LYS A 375 26.44 -64.37 -5.63
C LYS A 375 26.77 -64.71 -7.08
N PHE A 376 25.82 -64.54 -7.99
CA PHE A 376 26.04 -64.79 -9.42
C PHE A 376 27.04 -63.80 -10.04
N GLU A 377 26.98 -62.52 -9.69
CA GLU A 377 27.96 -61.52 -10.10
C GLU A 377 29.38 -61.91 -9.69
N ASN A 378 29.56 -62.38 -8.45
CA ASN A 378 30.87 -62.83 -7.97
C ASN A 378 31.34 -64.11 -8.70
N ILE A 379 30.47 -65.08 -8.93
CA ILE A 379 30.80 -66.27 -9.72
C ILE A 379 31.19 -65.89 -11.15
N LEU A 380 30.46 -64.93 -11.74
CA LEU A 380 30.73 -64.45 -13.08
C LEU A 380 32.11 -63.78 -13.16
N MET A 381 32.43 -62.87 -12.23
CA MET A 381 33.76 -62.26 -12.16
C MET A 381 34.88 -63.31 -12.00
N GLN A 382 34.71 -64.28 -11.09
CA GLN A 382 35.69 -65.36 -10.93
C GLN A 382 35.84 -66.21 -12.20
N SER A 383 34.75 -66.42 -12.93
CA SER A 383 34.77 -67.17 -14.19
C SER A 383 35.46 -66.39 -15.32
N GLU A 384 35.28 -65.07 -15.37
CA GLU A 384 35.94 -64.18 -16.32
C GLU A 384 37.44 -64.12 -16.05
N GLU A 385 37.85 -63.90 -14.79
CA GLU A 385 39.26 -63.95 -14.39
C GLU A 385 39.90 -65.30 -14.73
N ARG A 386 39.19 -66.40 -14.47
CA ARG A 386 39.65 -67.75 -14.83
C ARG A 386 39.76 -67.91 -16.35
N CYS A 387 38.82 -67.38 -17.11
CA CYS A 387 38.83 -67.42 -18.57
C CYS A 387 40.06 -66.69 -19.11
N ASP A 388 40.34 -65.50 -18.61
CA ASP A 388 41.49 -64.70 -19.04
C ASP A 388 42.82 -65.35 -18.63
N TYR A 389 42.88 -65.94 -17.43
CA TYR A 389 44.02 -66.75 -17.00
C TYR A 389 44.26 -67.96 -17.92
N LEU A 390 43.19 -68.67 -18.31
CA LEU A 390 43.27 -69.81 -19.21
C LEU A 390 43.66 -69.39 -20.63
N LYS A 391 43.12 -68.29 -21.15
CA LYS A 391 43.54 -67.71 -22.43
C LYS A 391 45.03 -67.37 -22.41
N ALA A 392 45.50 -66.69 -21.36
CA ALA A 392 46.92 -66.36 -21.21
C ALA A 392 47.80 -67.62 -21.18
N LYS A 393 47.38 -68.66 -20.45
CA LYS A 393 48.06 -69.97 -20.46
C LYS A 393 48.04 -70.64 -21.83
N PHE A 394 46.91 -70.63 -22.52
CA PHE A 394 46.76 -71.22 -23.83
C PHE A 394 47.69 -70.54 -24.84
N PHE A 395 47.70 -69.21 -24.89
CA PHE A 395 48.61 -68.46 -25.74
C PHE A 395 50.08 -68.70 -25.37
N LYS A 396 50.41 -68.83 -24.08
CA LYS A 396 51.76 -69.22 -23.65
C LYS A 396 52.17 -70.61 -24.14
N ILE A 397 51.27 -71.59 -24.13
CA ILE A 397 51.54 -72.93 -24.65
C ILE A 397 51.69 -72.89 -26.17
N LEU A 398 50.80 -72.18 -26.87
CA LEU A 398 50.78 -72.10 -28.32
C LEU A 398 52.03 -71.39 -28.87
N PHE A 399 52.36 -70.21 -28.33
CA PHE A 399 53.52 -69.43 -28.78
C PHE A 399 54.85 -69.85 -28.16
N GLY A 400 54.84 -70.56 -27.03
CA GLY A 400 56.03 -71.13 -26.42
C GLY A 400 56.23 -72.58 -26.85
N LEU A 401 55.68 -73.50 -26.06
CA LEU A 401 55.98 -74.93 -26.19
C LEU A 401 55.64 -75.53 -27.55
N PHE A 402 54.50 -75.16 -28.15
CA PHE A 402 54.09 -75.73 -29.44
C PHE A 402 54.90 -75.14 -30.60
N PHE A 403 55.10 -73.81 -30.60
CA PHE A 403 55.94 -73.16 -31.61
C PHE A 403 57.39 -73.67 -31.54
N ASP A 404 57.96 -73.78 -30.34
CA ASP A 404 59.32 -74.27 -30.13
C ASP A 404 59.50 -75.76 -30.48
N SER A 405 58.45 -76.57 -30.42
CA SER A 405 58.54 -78.01 -30.70
C SER A 405 58.22 -78.39 -32.15
N VAL A 406 57.30 -77.69 -32.80
CA VAL A 406 56.82 -78.04 -34.15
C VAL A 406 57.32 -77.05 -35.21
N ALA A 407 57.39 -75.76 -34.89
CA ALA A 407 57.71 -74.69 -35.82
C ALA A 407 59.11 -74.10 -35.62
N ALA A 408 59.89 -74.58 -34.64
CA ALA A 408 61.26 -74.18 -34.47
C ALA A 408 62.05 -74.49 -35.75
N ILE A 409 62.86 -73.51 -36.15
CA ILE A 409 63.66 -73.55 -37.39
C ILE A 409 64.51 -74.83 -37.45
N ASP A 410 65.00 -75.32 -36.32
CA ASP A 410 65.86 -76.50 -36.28
C ASP A 410 65.10 -77.82 -36.45
N VAL A 411 63.84 -77.91 -36.00
CA VAL A 411 62.97 -79.07 -36.22
C VAL A 411 62.53 -79.12 -37.69
N LEU A 412 62.18 -77.98 -38.27
CA LEU A 412 61.88 -77.87 -39.70
C LEU A 412 63.10 -78.23 -40.58
N LYS A 413 64.31 -77.78 -40.20
CA LYS A 413 65.55 -78.20 -40.87
C LYS A 413 65.78 -79.71 -40.77
N LEU A 414 65.55 -80.30 -39.59
CA LEU A 414 65.71 -81.74 -39.39
C LEU A 414 64.72 -82.54 -40.24
N GLN A 415 63.45 -82.13 -40.28
CA GLN A 415 62.43 -82.73 -41.12
C GLN A 415 62.85 -82.67 -42.60
N LEU A 416 63.25 -81.50 -43.09
CA LEU A 416 63.71 -81.33 -44.48
C LEU A 416 64.92 -82.24 -44.81
N ASN A 417 65.89 -82.34 -43.90
CA ASN A 417 67.06 -83.20 -44.10
C ASN A 417 66.69 -84.69 -44.09
N LEU A 418 65.77 -85.12 -43.23
CA LEU A 418 65.28 -86.50 -43.18
C LEU A 418 64.46 -86.86 -44.41
N GLU A 419 63.57 -85.97 -44.86
CA GLU A 419 62.83 -86.12 -46.11
C GLU A 419 63.78 -86.25 -47.30
N PHE A 420 64.83 -85.41 -47.36
CA PHE A 420 65.86 -85.49 -48.39
C PHE A 420 66.62 -86.83 -48.36
N CYS A 421 67.05 -87.28 -47.18
CA CYS A 421 67.74 -88.57 -47.04
C CYS A 421 66.83 -89.74 -47.42
N PHE A 422 65.55 -89.70 -47.02
CA PHE A 422 64.57 -90.72 -47.36
C PHE A 422 64.35 -90.80 -48.87
N GLU A 423 64.16 -89.65 -49.54
CA GLU A 423 63.99 -89.58 -50.99
C GLU A 423 65.22 -90.15 -51.72
N LYS A 424 66.44 -89.94 -51.21
CA LYS A 424 67.65 -90.51 -51.83
C LYS A 424 67.78 -92.02 -51.67
N VAL A 425 67.36 -92.57 -50.54
CA VAL A 425 67.52 -94.00 -50.23
C VAL A 425 66.41 -94.84 -50.85
N PHE A 426 65.17 -94.35 -50.85
CA PHE A 426 64.00 -95.07 -51.35
C PHE A 426 63.55 -94.63 -52.76
N TYR A 427 64.09 -93.52 -53.29
CA TYR A 427 63.68 -92.89 -54.56
C TYR A 427 62.21 -92.46 -54.64
N GLU A 428 61.52 -92.41 -53.49
CA GLU A 428 60.14 -91.99 -53.34
C GLU A 428 60.04 -90.81 -52.36
N LYS A 429 59.15 -89.86 -52.66
CA LYS A 429 58.86 -88.77 -51.72
C LYS A 429 57.99 -89.30 -50.57
N PRO A 430 58.36 -89.06 -49.30
CA PRO A 430 57.52 -89.45 -48.18
C PRO A 430 56.26 -88.59 -48.20
N SER A 431 55.16 -89.14 -48.70
CA SER A 431 53.86 -88.48 -48.59
C SER A 431 53.21 -88.92 -47.28
N ASN A 432 53.03 -87.94 -46.37
CA ASN A 432 52.29 -88.06 -45.10
C ASN A 432 52.87 -89.01 -44.03
N MET A 433 54.20 -89.23 -44.00
CA MET A 433 54.86 -89.97 -42.93
C MET A 433 55.36 -89.04 -41.82
N ASP A 434 55.18 -89.41 -40.56
CA ASP A 434 55.70 -88.67 -39.39
C ASP A 434 57.24 -88.68 -39.37
N ILE A 435 57.88 -87.65 -38.80
CA ILE A 435 59.34 -87.47 -38.76
C ILE A 435 60.01 -88.70 -38.14
N VAL A 436 59.42 -89.24 -37.07
CA VAL A 436 59.92 -90.43 -36.38
C VAL A 436 59.79 -91.68 -37.26
N ALA A 437 58.70 -91.79 -38.01
CA ALA A 437 58.48 -92.90 -38.93
C ALA A 437 59.51 -92.88 -40.08
N VAL A 438 59.76 -91.70 -40.68
CA VAL A 438 60.81 -91.51 -41.71
C VAL A 438 62.19 -91.89 -41.17
N ALA A 439 62.54 -91.42 -39.97
CA ALA A 439 63.82 -91.75 -39.34
C ALA A 439 63.94 -93.25 -39.04
N SER A 440 62.90 -93.88 -38.48
CA SER A 440 62.91 -95.30 -38.14
C SER A 440 62.97 -96.21 -39.36
N ALA A 441 62.41 -95.80 -40.51
CA ALA A 441 62.51 -96.55 -41.75
C ALA A 441 63.94 -96.50 -42.33
N ILE A 442 64.58 -95.33 -42.27
CA ILE A 442 66.01 -95.19 -42.65
C ILE A 442 66.88 -96.02 -41.71
N GLU A 443 66.64 -95.95 -40.39
CA GLU A 443 67.37 -96.73 -39.40
C GLU A 443 67.13 -98.24 -39.60
N GLY A 444 65.90 -98.64 -39.88
CA GLY A 444 65.55 -100.03 -40.18
C GLY A 444 66.31 -100.55 -41.40
N LEU A 445 66.37 -99.78 -42.49
CA LEU A 445 67.22 -100.13 -43.62
C LEU A 445 68.69 -100.20 -43.24
N TYR A 446 69.20 -99.23 -42.48
CA TYR A 446 70.58 -99.26 -42.02
C TYR A 446 70.88 -100.52 -41.19
N MET A 447 69.97 -100.89 -40.29
CA MET A 447 70.08 -102.09 -39.46
C MET A 447 69.93 -103.38 -40.28
N ASP A 448 69.11 -103.38 -41.32
CA ASP A 448 69.01 -104.53 -42.22
C ASP A 448 70.25 -104.64 -43.12
N TYR A 449 70.81 -103.51 -43.57
CA TYR A 449 72.11 -103.49 -44.23
C TYR A 449 73.22 -104.00 -43.29
N SER A 450 73.23 -103.59 -42.03
CA SER A 450 74.23 -104.06 -41.05
C SER A 450 74.06 -105.55 -40.75
N LYS A 451 72.83 -106.05 -40.54
CA LYS A 451 72.56 -107.50 -40.43
C LYS A 451 72.97 -108.27 -41.67
N ARG A 452 72.73 -107.72 -42.87
CA ARG A 452 73.17 -108.34 -44.13
C ARG A 452 74.69 -108.37 -44.22
N LEU A 453 75.40 -107.39 -43.66
CA LEU A 453 76.86 -107.42 -43.54
C LEU A 453 77.33 -108.46 -42.51
N ASP A 454 76.68 -108.55 -41.36
CA ASP A 454 77.05 -109.49 -40.28
C ASP A 454 76.78 -110.96 -40.64
N THR A 455 75.73 -111.22 -41.43
CA THR A 455 75.38 -112.56 -41.92
C THR A 455 76.29 -113.06 -43.04
N VAL A 456 77.16 -112.21 -43.60
CA VAL A 456 78.14 -112.66 -44.58
C VAL A 456 79.17 -113.58 -43.90
N LYS A 457 79.08 -114.88 -44.18
CA LYS A 457 80.01 -115.88 -43.66
C LYS A 457 81.46 -115.47 -43.91
N SER A 458 82.31 -115.60 -42.89
CA SER A 458 83.75 -115.27 -42.98
C SER A 458 84.48 -116.04 -44.09
N THR A 459 83.93 -117.16 -44.55
CA THR A 459 84.41 -117.92 -45.72
C THR A 459 84.04 -117.27 -47.05
N SER A 460 82.88 -116.62 -47.17
CA SER A 460 82.50 -115.81 -48.33
C SER A 460 83.31 -114.52 -48.38
N VAL A 461 83.52 -113.86 -47.24
CA VAL A 461 84.43 -112.71 -47.12
C VAL A 461 85.87 -113.12 -47.46
N ARG A 462 86.38 -114.25 -46.92
CA ARG A 462 87.70 -114.78 -47.32
C ARG A 462 87.76 -115.16 -48.80
N ARG A 463 86.67 -115.66 -49.40
CA ARG A 463 86.59 -116.00 -50.83
C ARG A 463 86.53 -114.75 -51.71
N ALA A 464 85.87 -113.69 -51.27
CA ALA A 464 85.88 -112.37 -51.89
C ALA A 464 87.24 -111.67 -51.73
N ILE A 465 87.85 -111.72 -50.53
CA ILE A 465 89.21 -111.24 -50.28
C ILE A 465 90.21 -112.04 -51.12
N THR A 466 90.14 -113.37 -51.19
CA THR A 466 91.03 -114.14 -52.07
C THR A 466 90.73 -113.89 -53.54
N ARG A 467 89.49 -113.62 -53.97
CA ARG A 467 89.20 -113.15 -55.33
C ARG A 467 89.76 -111.76 -55.61
N CYS A 468 89.64 -110.80 -54.68
CA CYS A 468 90.26 -109.48 -54.79
C CYS A 468 91.78 -109.58 -54.78
N VAL A 469 92.38 -110.32 -53.85
CA VAL A 469 93.82 -110.60 -53.79
C VAL A 469 94.29 -111.35 -55.01
N ASN A 470 93.52 -112.29 -55.57
CA ASN A 470 93.87 -112.99 -56.81
C ASN A 470 93.71 -112.07 -58.03
N ALA A 471 92.68 -111.22 -58.08
CA ALA A 471 92.51 -110.22 -59.12
C ALA A 471 93.64 -109.16 -59.05
N GLU A 472 94.01 -108.72 -57.86
CA GLU A 472 95.19 -107.89 -57.61
C GLU A 472 96.48 -108.62 -57.96
N LYS A 473 96.64 -109.90 -57.65
CA LYS A 473 97.78 -110.72 -58.10
C LYS A 473 97.82 -110.86 -59.62
N VAL A 474 96.68 -111.00 -60.30
CA VAL A 474 96.62 -111.03 -61.77
C VAL A 474 96.95 -109.65 -62.33
N LYS A 475 96.44 -108.56 -61.75
CA LYS A 475 96.83 -107.19 -62.09
C LYS A 475 98.33 -106.97 -61.86
N LEU A 476 98.89 -107.49 -60.78
CA LEU A 476 100.31 -107.39 -60.43
C LEU A 476 101.16 -108.26 -61.36
N ARG A 477 100.73 -109.46 -61.74
CA ARG A 477 101.40 -110.28 -62.76
C ARG A 477 101.36 -109.62 -64.13
N ARG A 478 100.22 -109.03 -64.53
CA ARG A 478 100.11 -108.22 -65.75
C ARG A 478 101.00 -107.00 -65.67
N ALA A 479 101.07 -106.33 -64.53
CA ALA A 479 101.98 -105.20 -64.32
C ALA A 479 103.46 -105.63 -64.36
N VAL A 480 103.82 -106.81 -63.82
CA VAL A 480 105.19 -107.37 -63.89
C VAL A 480 105.52 -107.81 -65.31
N HIS A 481 104.60 -108.45 -66.03
CA HIS A 481 104.79 -108.84 -67.42
C HIS A 481 104.92 -107.59 -68.32
N ALA A 482 104.06 -106.59 -68.13
CA ALA A 482 104.17 -105.30 -68.80
C ALA A 482 105.45 -104.57 -68.40
N ALA A 483 105.91 -104.66 -67.16
CA ALA A 483 107.19 -104.07 -66.73
C ALA A 483 108.40 -104.80 -67.34
N ASN A 484 108.33 -106.12 -67.51
CA ASN A 484 109.37 -106.88 -68.19
C ASN A 484 109.36 -106.61 -69.71
N GLU A 485 108.20 -106.53 -70.34
CA GLU A 485 108.05 -106.08 -71.73
C GLU A 485 108.57 -104.65 -71.89
N LEU A 486 108.21 -103.72 -71.00
CA LEU A 486 108.77 -102.38 -70.98
C LEU A 486 110.27 -102.38 -70.75
N ARG A 487 110.83 -103.26 -69.91
CA ARG A 487 112.29 -103.41 -69.78
C ARG A 487 112.94 -103.93 -71.05
N LEU A 488 112.29 -104.85 -71.76
CA LEU A 488 112.75 -105.39 -73.03
C LEU A 488 112.65 -104.35 -74.15
N PHE A 489 111.56 -103.59 -74.19
CA PHE A 489 111.39 -102.42 -75.05
C PHE A 489 112.40 -101.34 -74.72
N HIS A 490 112.63 -101.01 -73.45
CA HIS A 490 113.65 -100.04 -73.08
C HIS A 490 115.06 -100.56 -73.38
N ARG A 491 115.32 -101.87 -73.32
CA ARG A 491 116.60 -102.45 -73.75
C ARG A 491 116.76 -102.40 -75.27
N LEU A 492 115.72 -102.76 -76.02
CA LEU A 492 115.67 -102.63 -77.49
C LEU A 492 115.78 -101.17 -77.91
N GLU A 493 115.11 -100.26 -77.22
CA GLU A 493 115.18 -98.81 -77.42
C GLU A 493 116.58 -98.32 -77.10
N ARG A 494 117.22 -98.84 -76.03
CA ARG A 494 118.63 -98.52 -75.72
C ARG A 494 119.59 -99.05 -76.79
N GLU A 495 119.40 -100.28 -77.26
CA GLU A 495 120.20 -100.92 -78.31
C GLU A 495 119.97 -100.25 -79.68
N LEU A 496 118.74 -99.84 -80.00
CA LEU A 496 118.39 -99.06 -81.20
C LEU A 496 118.96 -97.65 -81.13
N LEU A 497 118.76 -96.93 -80.02
CA LEU A 497 119.34 -95.59 -79.82
C LEU A 497 120.87 -95.65 -79.86
N GLN A 498 121.49 -96.72 -79.33
CA GLN A 498 122.93 -96.98 -79.42
C GLN A 498 123.38 -97.31 -80.87
N ALA A 499 122.61 -98.09 -81.63
CA ALA A 499 122.87 -98.35 -83.06
C ALA A 499 122.70 -97.09 -83.94
N HIS A 500 121.84 -96.15 -83.54
CA HIS A 500 121.61 -94.87 -84.20
C HIS A 500 122.52 -93.74 -83.69
N GLY A 501 123.50 -94.03 -82.82
CA GLY A 501 124.51 -93.06 -82.37
C GLY A 501 124.04 -92.04 -81.33
N LEU A 502 122.92 -92.29 -80.65
CA LEU A 502 122.39 -91.42 -79.59
C LEU A 502 122.75 -91.98 -78.20
N ASP A 503 123.38 -91.15 -77.37
CA ASP A 503 123.82 -91.51 -76.02
C ASP A 503 122.62 -91.66 -75.05
N THR A 504 122.48 -92.80 -74.37
CA THR A 504 121.25 -93.23 -73.66
C THR A 504 121.33 -93.16 -72.14
N GLN A 505 122.06 -92.19 -71.59
CA GLN A 505 122.36 -92.19 -70.16
C GLN A 505 121.24 -91.66 -69.24
N ASN A 506 120.17 -91.01 -69.73
CA ASN A 506 119.33 -90.17 -68.85
C ASN A 506 117.80 -90.35 -68.84
N VAL A 507 117.19 -91.45 -69.33
CA VAL A 507 115.72 -91.43 -69.55
C VAL A 507 114.84 -92.03 -68.43
N TYR A 508 115.30 -92.93 -67.54
CA TYR A 508 114.42 -93.47 -66.46
C TYR A 508 115.14 -93.81 -65.13
N LYS A 509 114.69 -93.21 -64.01
CA LYS A 509 114.97 -93.62 -62.62
C LYS A 509 113.64 -93.98 -61.90
N PRO A 510 113.44 -95.22 -61.40
CA PRO A 510 112.23 -95.60 -60.63
C PRO A 510 112.31 -95.20 -59.14
N VAL A 511 111.13 -94.88 -58.57
CA VAL A 511 110.87 -94.22 -57.27
C VAL A 511 110.69 -95.22 -56.12
N ASP A 512 111.31 -94.97 -54.96
CA ASP A 512 111.14 -95.77 -53.73
C ASP A 512 110.14 -95.14 -52.73
N THR A 513 109.29 -95.99 -52.16
CA THR A 513 108.21 -95.68 -51.20
C THR A 513 108.58 -96.18 -49.79
N ARG A 514 108.51 -95.34 -48.75
CA ARG A 514 108.47 -95.78 -47.33
C ARG A 514 107.53 -94.90 -46.48
N LEU A 515 106.62 -95.56 -45.75
CA LEU A 515 105.64 -95.04 -44.78
C LEU A 515 106.24 -94.89 -43.37
N SER A 516 105.74 -93.94 -42.56
CA SER A 516 105.94 -93.87 -41.10
C SER A 516 104.64 -93.50 -40.33
N LYS A 517 104.56 -94.00 -39.08
CA LYS A 517 103.44 -93.98 -38.10
C LYS A 517 103.67 -92.90 -37.02
N THR A 518 102.61 -92.48 -36.28
CA THR A 518 102.56 -92.16 -34.80
C THR A 518 101.22 -91.47 -34.40
N THR A 519 100.96 -91.02 -33.15
CA THR A 519 100.35 -91.66 -31.95
C THR A 519 99.86 -90.56 -30.97
N ASN A 520 98.69 -90.75 -30.30
CA ASN A 520 98.29 -90.43 -28.90
C ASN A 520 98.52 -89.08 -28.13
N LYS A 521 97.42 -88.67 -27.43
CA LYS A 521 97.23 -88.10 -26.04
C LYS A 521 97.44 -86.59 -25.72
N PHE A 522 96.50 -85.98 -24.96
CA PHE A 522 96.70 -85.30 -23.64
C PHE A 522 95.37 -84.85 -22.95
N LYS A 523 95.43 -84.51 -21.65
CA LYS A 523 94.37 -84.48 -20.60
C LYS A 523 93.80 -83.08 -20.22
N PHE A 524 92.70 -83.11 -19.45
CA PHE A 524 91.94 -82.09 -18.67
C PHE A 524 92.73 -81.05 -17.84
N ASP A 525 92.19 -79.82 -17.68
CA ASP A 525 91.78 -79.22 -16.38
C ASP A 525 90.98 -77.86 -16.46
N ARG A 526 90.50 -77.40 -15.28
CA ARG A 526 89.34 -76.54 -14.87
C ARG A 526 89.36 -74.98 -15.07
N ASN A 527 88.13 -74.41 -14.98
CA ASN A 527 87.65 -73.10 -14.42
C ASN A 527 87.95 -71.72 -15.09
N CYS A 528 86.87 -70.94 -15.37
CA CYS A 528 86.65 -69.48 -15.11
C CYS A 528 85.39 -68.98 -15.88
N LYS A 529 84.34 -68.49 -15.19
CA LYS A 529 83.97 -67.08 -14.86
C LYS A 529 83.23 -66.30 -15.97
N ASN A 530 82.14 -65.69 -15.51
CA ASN A 530 81.19 -64.76 -16.12
C ASN A 530 81.79 -63.68 -17.02
N ASP A 531 81.08 -63.36 -18.11
CA ASP A 531 81.02 -62.02 -18.69
C ASP A 531 79.59 -61.72 -19.14
N LYS A 532 78.96 -60.74 -18.50
CA LYS A 532 77.78 -60.03 -19.01
C LYS A 532 78.28 -58.79 -19.76
N LYS A 533 77.91 -58.64 -21.02
CA LYS A 533 78.09 -57.39 -21.78
C LYS A 533 76.72 -56.81 -22.12
N ASP A 534 76.44 -55.67 -21.49
CA ASP A 534 75.47 -54.69 -21.96
C ASP A 534 75.94 -54.05 -23.26
N LYS A 535 75.00 -53.81 -24.17
CA LYS A 535 75.14 -52.85 -25.26
C LYS A 535 73.82 -52.12 -25.46
N ASN A 536 73.80 -50.85 -25.04
CA ASN A 536 72.90 -49.84 -25.56
C ASN A 536 73.52 -49.31 -26.86
N GLU A 537 72.88 -49.57 -28.00
CA GLU A 537 73.19 -48.93 -29.28
C GLU A 537 72.13 -47.87 -29.60
N ILE A 538 72.61 -46.71 -30.02
CA ILE A 538 71.85 -45.53 -30.44
C ILE A 538 71.32 -45.81 -31.84
N LEU A 539 70.00 -45.72 -32.05
CA LEU A 539 69.35 -46.07 -33.31
C LEU A 539 69.87 -45.26 -34.51
N THR A 540 70.05 -45.98 -35.62
CA THR A 540 70.58 -45.55 -36.91
C THR A 540 69.53 -44.74 -37.70
N GLU A 541 69.93 -43.85 -38.62
CA GLU A 541 69.00 -42.97 -39.37
C GLU A 541 67.93 -43.75 -40.17
N ALA A 542 68.27 -44.94 -40.67
CA ALA A 542 67.32 -45.84 -41.33
C ALA A 542 66.23 -46.39 -40.39
N GLU A 543 66.55 -46.56 -39.10
CA GLU A 543 65.58 -47.01 -38.08
C GLU A 543 64.70 -45.85 -37.60
N LYS A 544 65.20 -44.60 -37.66
CA LYS A 544 64.38 -43.39 -37.46
C LYS A 544 63.39 -43.17 -38.59
N GLU A 545 63.78 -43.41 -39.85
CA GLU A 545 62.85 -43.38 -41.00
C GLU A 545 61.80 -44.49 -40.91
N TYR A 546 62.19 -45.69 -40.45
CA TYR A 546 61.27 -46.80 -40.22
C TYR A 546 60.27 -46.50 -39.08
N LEU A 547 60.71 -45.82 -38.03
CA LEU A 547 59.83 -45.34 -36.95
C LEU A 547 58.91 -44.21 -37.42
N HIS A 548 59.40 -43.30 -38.27
CA HIS A 548 58.58 -42.24 -38.85
C HIS A 548 57.44 -42.79 -39.71
N LEU A 549 57.69 -43.88 -40.44
CA LEU A 549 56.71 -44.61 -41.24
C LEU A 549 55.59 -45.26 -40.40
N PHE A 550 55.87 -45.59 -39.13
CA PHE A 550 54.89 -46.15 -38.19
C PHE A 550 54.13 -45.08 -37.38
N THR A 551 54.61 -43.83 -37.34
CA THR A 551 53.98 -42.73 -36.58
C THR A 551 53.07 -41.81 -37.39
N ASP A 552 52.91 -42.02 -38.70
CA ASP A 552 51.95 -41.29 -39.55
C ASP A 552 50.48 -41.50 -39.14
N TRP A 553 50.20 -42.40 -38.20
CA TRP A 553 48.85 -42.67 -37.69
C TRP A 553 48.48 -42.02 -36.34
N THR A 554 49.38 -41.26 -35.71
CA THR A 554 49.05 -40.49 -34.49
C THR A 554 49.83 -39.18 -34.43
N PRO A 555 49.28 -38.04 -34.87
CA PRO A 555 50.04 -36.79 -34.98
C PRO A 555 50.42 -36.11 -33.65
N ASN A 556 49.97 -36.62 -32.49
CA ASN A 556 50.05 -35.88 -31.21
C ASN A 556 50.66 -36.64 -30.01
N GLU A 557 51.28 -37.81 -30.18
CA GLU A 557 51.89 -38.52 -29.04
C GLU A 557 53.38 -38.78 -29.23
N ASP A 558 54.16 -38.32 -28.26
CA ASP A 558 55.61 -38.49 -28.19
C ASP A 558 55.96 -39.90 -27.65
N PRO A 559 56.60 -40.78 -28.44
CA PRO A 559 56.77 -42.20 -28.11
C PRO A 559 57.74 -42.47 -26.95
N ALA A 560 58.45 -41.46 -26.43
CA ALA A 560 59.35 -41.58 -25.30
C ALA A 560 58.67 -42.03 -23.99
N LYS A 561 57.35 -41.86 -23.85
CA LYS A 561 56.60 -42.25 -22.64
C LYS A 561 56.51 -43.77 -22.41
N TYR A 562 56.62 -44.57 -23.46
CA TYR A 562 56.45 -46.03 -23.37
C TYR A 562 57.73 -46.79 -22.98
N LEU A 563 58.87 -46.08 -22.85
CA LEU A 563 60.16 -46.68 -22.49
C LEU A 563 60.52 -46.56 -21.00
N GLN A 564 59.72 -45.90 -20.16
CA GLN A 564 60.09 -45.59 -18.77
C GLN A 564 59.41 -46.44 -17.67
N SER A 565 58.41 -47.28 -17.94
CA SER A 565 57.67 -47.98 -16.89
C SER A 565 58.16 -49.42 -16.64
N LEU A 566 59.42 -49.57 -16.24
CA LEU A 566 59.95 -50.81 -15.64
C LEU A 566 60.68 -50.52 -14.33
N THR A 567 60.03 -49.82 -13.39
CA THR A 567 60.40 -49.78 -11.97
C THR A 567 59.18 -49.60 -11.07
N LEU A 568 59.14 -50.38 -9.98
CA LEU A 568 58.06 -50.53 -9.00
C LEU A 568 57.73 -49.28 -8.14
N ASN A 569 56.52 -49.33 -7.57
CA ASN A 569 55.95 -48.64 -6.40
C ASN A 569 55.38 -47.22 -6.58
N ASP A 570 54.09 -47.05 -6.26
CA ASP A 570 53.69 -46.27 -5.08
C ASP A 570 52.20 -46.46 -4.68
N TYR A 571 52.00 -46.52 -3.36
CA TYR A 571 50.75 -46.25 -2.64
C TYR A 571 50.40 -44.76 -2.76
N VAL A 572 49.11 -44.39 -2.68
CA VAL A 572 48.56 -43.34 -1.78
C VAL A 572 47.05 -43.16 -2.02
N VAL A 573 46.31 -43.51 -0.96
CA VAL A 573 45.10 -42.92 -0.34
C VAL A 573 44.39 -41.73 -1.05
N ASN A 574 43.08 -41.91 -1.28
CA ASN A 574 42.05 -40.87 -1.49
C ASN A 574 42.03 -39.84 -0.34
N PRO A 575 41.76 -38.56 -0.60
CA PRO A 575 40.39 -38.08 -0.28
C PRO A 575 39.88 -36.95 -1.19
N ASP A 576 38.58 -36.67 -1.03
CA ASP A 576 37.85 -35.46 -1.40
C ASP A 576 37.25 -35.36 -2.81
N ASP A 577 36.03 -35.91 -2.93
CA ASP A 577 34.99 -35.32 -3.76
C ASP A 577 33.83 -34.83 -2.87
N LYS A 578 33.80 -33.51 -2.67
CA LYS A 578 32.61 -32.70 -2.46
C LYS A 578 32.66 -31.54 -3.45
N LEU A 579 31.76 -31.55 -4.44
CA LEU A 579 30.75 -30.51 -4.68
C LEU A 579 29.81 -30.94 -5.79
#